data_AF-A0A242ANC3-F1
#
_entry.id   AF-A0A242ANC3-F1
#
_cell.length_a   1.000
_cell.length_b   1.000
_cell.length_c   1.000
_cell.angle_alpha   90.00
_cell.angle_beta   90.00
_cell.angle_gamma   90.00
#
_symmetry.space_group_name_H-M   'P 1'
#
loop_
_entity.id
_entity.type
_entity.pdbx_description
1 polymer ?
#
loop_
_entity_poly.entity_id
_entity_poly.type
_entity_poly.pdbx_seq_one_letter_code
_entity_poly.pdbx_strand_id
1 'polypeptide(L)'
;MKNINKLVILGITFVTVGSAISPIENVFADDQSTTIISQENTEFNKYYNDLSDSKKVEFKNLVEGANLSKDEQLQILKEKYTADREPTLRWKTAVIKKVARWLAAKAGEKSIADITNYLFEWQDNLEQGAENWLVNHGWNRTTAHWTVKTASFIFL
;
A
#
# COMPACT_ATOMS: atom_id res chain seq x y z
N MET A 1 64.71 37.40 33.55
CA MET A 1 64.03 36.85 32.35
C MET A 1 62.66 36.33 32.79
N LYS A 2 61.57 36.86 32.23
CA LYS A 2 60.19 36.67 32.71
C LYS A 2 59.25 36.48 31.50
N ASN A 3 58.42 35.44 31.61
CA ASN A 3 57.01 35.33 31.19
C ASN A 3 56.54 34.99 29.75
N ILE A 4 56.15 33.71 29.61
CA ILE A 4 54.91 33.08 29.07
C ILE A 4 53.78 33.97 28.49
N ASN A 5 53.17 33.51 27.37
CA ASN A 5 51.73 33.58 27.05
C ASN A 5 51.38 32.44 26.04
N LYS A 6 50.67 31.39 26.45
CA LYS A 6 49.19 31.15 26.43
C LYS A 6 48.61 30.81 25.05
N LEU A 7 48.36 29.52 24.83
CA LEU A 7 47.41 28.99 23.83
C LEU A 7 46.26 28.33 24.60
N VAL A 8 45.02 28.79 24.38
CA VAL A 8 43.80 28.26 24.99
C VAL A 8 43.13 27.35 23.96
N ILE A 9 42.99 26.06 24.28
CA ILE A 9 42.21 25.09 23.50
C ILE A 9 40.98 24.74 24.34
N LEU A 10 39.80 25.01 23.78
CA LEU A 10 38.49 24.68 24.34
C LEU A 10 38.29 23.15 24.26
N GLY A 11 37.93 22.54 25.39
CA GLY A 11 37.73 21.09 25.52
C GLY A 11 36.33 20.61 25.16
N ILE A 12 36.24 19.29 24.89
CA ILE A 12 35.02 18.50 25.06
C ILE A 12 35.43 17.25 25.85
N THR A 13 34.84 17.10 27.04
CA THR A 13 35.12 16.03 28.02
C THR A 13 34.38 14.74 27.68
N PHE A 14 35.10 13.61 27.67
CA PHE A 14 34.52 12.28 27.77
C PHE A 14 34.42 11.89 29.25
N VAL A 15 33.30 11.33 29.68
CA VAL A 15 33.19 10.61 30.95
C VAL A 15 32.68 9.20 30.68
N THR A 16 33.55 8.24 30.97
CA THR A 16 33.27 6.80 31.02
C THR A 16 32.62 6.45 32.35
N VAL A 17 31.60 5.58 32.34
CA VAL A 17 31.30 4.75 33.52
C VAL A 17 31.02 3.33 33.03
N GLY A 18 31.91 2.40 33.42
CA GLY A 18 31.70 0.97 33.27
C GLY A 18 30.89 0.41 34.43
N SER A 19 30.17 -0.69 34.17
CA SER A 19 29.68 -1.64 35.18
C SER A 19 29.45 -3.00 34.52
N ALA A 20 29.66 -4.04 35.32
CA ALA A 20 29.96 -5.42 34.98
C ALA A 20 28.99 -6.16 34.04
N ILE A 21 29.53 -7.04 33.20
CA ILE A 21 28.80 -8.12 32.52
C ILE A 21 28.83 -9.39 33.39
N SER A 22 27.66 -9.85 33.83
CA SER A 22 27.40 -11.17 34.42
C SER A 22 27.03 -12.20 33.32
N PRO A 23 27.12 -13.52 33.59
CA PRO A 23 27.17 -14.54 32.54
C PRO A 23 25.82 -14.80 31.87
N ILE A 24 25.93 -15.36 30.67
CA ILE A 24 24.90 -15.62 29.67
C ILE A 24 23.84 -16.58 30.23
N GLU A 25 22.59 -16.13 30.34
CA GLU A 25 21.44 -17.03 30.38
C GLU A 25 20.94 -17.28 28.96
N ASN A 26 20.95 -18.54 28.59
CA ASN A 26 20.49 -19.05 27.30
C ASN A 26 18.96 -18.98 27.28
N VAL A 27 18.39 -17.81 26.99
CA VAL A 27 16.96 -17.68 26.75
C VAL A 27 16.70 -18.22 25.35
N PHE A 28 16.11 -19.41 25.28
CA PHE A 28 15.54 -19.93 24.04
C PHE A 28 14.60 -18.85 23.48
N ALA A 29 14.97 -18.27 22.34
CA ALA A 29 14.09 -17.42 21.57
C ALA A 29 12.97 -18.31 21.02
N ASP A 30 11.84 -18.27 21.71
CA ASP A 30 10.58 -18.89 21.30
C ASP A 30 10.07 -18.25 20.00
N ASP A 31 9.46 -19.10 19.17
CA ASP A 31 9.08 -18.91 17.78
C ASP A 31 8.47 -17.55 17.42
N GLN A 32 9.27 -16.64 16.86
CA GLN A 32 8.77 -15.38 16.28
C GLN A 32 8.09 -15.58 14.89
N SER A 33 8.16 -16.79 14.32
CA SER A 33 7.57 -17.09 13.00
C SER A 33 6.10 -17.50 13.05
N THR A 34 5.59 -17.96 14.19
CA THR A 34 4.26 -18.59 14.28
C THR A 34 3.15 -17.54 14.46
N THR A 35 3.46 -16.43 15.13
CA THR A 35 2.47 -15.37 15.42
C THR A 35 2.12 -14.53 14.18
N ILE A 36 3.11 -14.21 13.34
CA ILE A 36 2.91 -13.38 12.13
C ILE A 36 2.01 -14.09 11.11
N ILE A 37 2.26 -15.39 10.87
CA ILE A 37 1.48 -16.21 9.92
C ILE A 37 0.03 -16.40 10.41
N SER A 38 -0.18 -16.52 11.73
CA SER A 38 -1.52 -16.68 12.31
C SER A 38 -2.37 -15.40 12.21
N GLN A 39 -1.74 -14.23 12.37
CA GLN A 39 -2.40 -12.93 12.27
C GLN A 39 -2.78 -12.57 10.83
N GLU A 40 -1.89 -12.84 9.86
CA GLU A 40 -2.15 -12.64 8.43
C GLU A 40 -3.34 -13.50 7.96
N ASN A 41 -3.38 -14.78 8.36
CA ASN A 41 -4.49 -15.68 8.03
C ASN A 41 -5.82 -15.25 8.66
N THR A 42 -5.80 -14.71 9.89
CA THR A 42 -7.03 -14.23 10.55
C THR A 42 -7.55 -12.93 9.95
N GLU A 43 -6.68 -11.99 9.60
CA GLU A 43 -7.09 -10.76 8.90
C GLU A 43 -7.57 -11.06 7.48
N PHE A 44 -6.86 -11.88 6.72
CA PHE A 44 -7.27 -12.29 5.38
C PHE A 44 -8.67 -12.90 5.39
N ASN A 45 -8.89 -13.90 6.26
CA ASN A 45 -10.19 -14.56 6.37
C ASN A 45 -11.30 -13.59 6.77
N LYS A 46 -11.02 -12.64 7.66
CA LYS A 46 -11.99 -11.61 8.03
C LYS A 46 -12.47 -10.80 6.82
N TYR A 47 -11.54 -10.26 6.03
CA TYR A 47 -11.92 -9.42 4.88
C TYR A 47 -12.48 -10.23 3.71
N TYR A 48 -11.93 -11.41 3.46
CA TYR A 48 -12.41 -12.31 2.40
C TYR A 48 -13.83 -12.83 2.68
N ASN A 49 -14.16 -13.12 3.94
CA ASN A 49 -15.50 -13.60 4.30
C ASN A 49 -16.57 -12.50 4.29
N ASP A 50 -16.18 -11.22 4.36
CA ASP A 50 -17.07 -10.07 4.19
C ASP A 50 -17.56 -9.92 2.74
N LEU A 51 -16.84 -10.51 1.77
CA LEU A 51 -17.23 -10.48 0.36
C LEU A 51 -18.45 -11.37 0.07
N SER A 52 -19.31 -10.92 -0.85
CA SER A 52 -20.31 -11.77 -1.48
C SER A 52 -19.66 -12.88 -2.31
N ASP A 53 -20.39 -13.96 -2.58
CA ASP A 53 -19.87 -15.08 -3.37
C ASP A 53 -19.44 -14.67 -4.79
N SER A 54 -20.16 -13.72 -5.40
CA SER A 54 -19.77 -13.14 -6.69
C SER A 54 -18.43 -12.40 -6.61
N LYS A 55 -18.21 -11.61 -5.55
CA LYS A 55 -16.96 -10.87 -5.35
C LYS A 55 -15.81 -11.79 -4.97
N LYS A 56 -16.06 -12.92 -4.31
CA LYS A 56 -15.03 -13.96 -4.08
C LYS A 56 -14.52 -14.56 -5.39
N VAL A 57 -15.43 -14.84 -6.33
CA VAL A 57 -15.05 -15.33 -7.67
C VAL A 57 -14.26 -14.26 -8.43
N GLU A 58 -14.73 -13.01 -8.42
CA GLU A 58 -14.01 -11.89 -9.04
C GLU A 58 -12.60 -11.72 -8.47
N PHE A 59 -12.47 -11.77 -7.14
CA PHE A 59 -11.19 -11.69 -6.46
C PHE A 59 -10.26 -12.85 -6.85
N LYS A 60 -10.76 -14.09 -6.88
CA LYS A 60 -9.95 -15.24 -7.30
C LYS A 60 -9.41 -15.07 -8.72
N ASN A 61 -10.25 -14.63 -9.65
CA ASN A 61 -9.82 -14.36 -11.03
C ASN A 61 -8.75 -13.26 -11.09
N LEU A 62 -8.87 -12.23 -10.25
CA LEU A 62 -7.90 -11.14 -10.12
C LEU A 62 -6.57 -11.68 -9.59
N VAL A 63 -6.58 -12.50 -8.54
CA VAL A 63 -5.37 -13.14 -7.98
C VAL A 63 -4.64 -13.98 -9.03
N GLU A 64 -5.38 -14.84 -9.74
CA GLU A 64 -4.81 -15.71 -10.77
C GLU A 64 -4.31 -14.91 -11.97
N GLY A 65 -5.07 -13.90 -12.41
CA GLY A 65 -4.76 -13.11 -13.59
C GLY A 65 -3.61 -12.12 -13.42
N ALA A 66 -3.57 -11.44 -12.27
CA ALA A 66 -2.53 -10.47 -11.94
C ALA A 66 -1.31 -11.11 -11.25
N ASN A 67 -1.37 -12.42 -10.95
CA ASN A 67 -0.34 -13.16 -10.23
C ASN A 67 0.03 -12.50 -8.88
N LEU A 68 -0.98 -12.18 -8.07
CA LEU A 68 -0.81 -11.39 -6.85
C LEU A 68 -0.14 -12.18 -5.71
N SER A 69 0.81 -11.54 -5.04
CA SER A 69 1.37 -12.01 -3.77
C SER A 69 0.33 -11.96 -2.64
N LYS A 70 0.57 -12.69 -1.55
CA LYS A 70 -0.35 -12.71 -0.39
C LYS A 70 -0.54 -11.32 0.24
N ASP A 71 0.53 -10.53 0.30
CA ASP A 71 0.46 -9.17 0.83
C ASP A 71 -0.42 -8.27 -0.04
N GLU A 72 -0.28 -8.35 -1.38
CA GLU A 72 -1.14 -7.61 -2.31
C GLU A 72 -2.60 -8.04 -2.21
N GLN A 73 -2.84 -9.34 -2.05
CA GLN A 73 -4.18 -9.88 -1.83
C GLN A 73 -4.82 -9.29 -0.57
N LEU A 74 -4.11 -9.31 0.57
CA LEU A 74 -4.59 -8.75 1.83
C LEU A 74 -4.83 -7.24 1.72
N GLN A 75 -3.93 -6.52 1.04
CA GLN A 75 -4.07 -5.08 0.82
C GLN A 75 -5.34 -4.75 0.02
N ILE A 76 -5.59 -5.45 -1.10
CA ILE A 76 -6.76 -5.23 -1.93
C ILE A 76 -8.06 -5.50 -1.15
N LEU A 77 -8.08 -6.56 -0.34
CA LEU A 77 -9.22 -6.87 0.52
C LEU A 77 -9.49 -5.78 1.56
N LYS A 78 -8.44 -5.22 2.17
CA LYS A 78 -8.54 -4.07 3.10
C LYS A 78 -9.05 -2.81 2.42
N GLU A 79 -8.54 -2.51 1.23
CA GLU A 79 -8.96 -1.35 0.43
C GLU A 79 -10.44 -1.46 0.06
N LYS A 80 -10.90 -2.64 -0.38
CA LYS A 80 -12.32 -2.89 -0.68
C LYS A 80 -13.20 -2.73 0.57
N TYR A 81 -12.82 -3.39 1.67
CA TYR A 81 -13.55 -3.28 2.94
C TYR A 81 -13.73 -1.83 3.40
N THR A 82 -12.69 -1.02 3.21
CA THR A 82 -12.70 0.42 3.54
C THR A 82 -13.58 1.20 2.56
N ALA A 83 -13.42 0.95 1.26
CA ALA A 83 -14.17 1.62 0.21
C ALA A 83 -15.70 1.43 0.34
N ASP A 84 -16.14 0.23 0.73
CA ASP A 84 -17.56 -0.11 0.93
C ASP A 84 -18.19 0.61 2.15
N ARG A 85 -17.37 1.07 3.10
CA ARG A 85 -17.83 1.69 4.36
C ARG A 85 -17.68 3.21 4.37
N GLU A 86 -17.13 3.79 3.32
CA GLU A 86 -17.06 5.24 3.17
C GLU A 86 -18.38 5.82 2.65
N PRO A 87 -19.01 6.77 3.36
CA PRO A 87 -20.27 7.38 2.93
C PRO A 87 -20.09 8.07 1.58
N THR A 88 -20.75 7.56 0.54
CA THR A 88 -20.57 8.03 -0.84
C THR A 88 -21.67 9.03 -1.21
N LEU A 89 -21.41 10.33 -1.01
CA LEU A 89 -22.26 11.37 -1.60
C LEU A 89 -21.90 11.56 -3.09
N ARG A 90 -22.87 11.31 -4.00
CA ARG A 90 -22.77 11.38 -5.47
C ARG A 90 -21.91 10.26 -6.09
N TRP A 91 -22.51 9.08 -6.18
CA TRP A 91 -21.87 7.81 -6.52
C TRP A 91 -20.96 7.83 -7.77
N LYS A 92 -21.42 8.32 -8.93
CA LYS A 92 -20.60 8.32 -10.17
C LYS A 92 -19.33 9.17 -10.05
N THR A 93 -19.46 10.44 -9.66
CA THR A 93 -18.31 11.35 -9.54
C THR A 93 -17.31 10.90 -8.48
N ALA A 94 -17.81 10.39 -7.34
CA ALA A 94 -16.95 9.90 -6.28
C ALA A 94 -16.13 8.68 -6.72
N VAL A 95 -16.78 7.73 -7.40
CA VAL A 95 -16.13 6.53 -7.96
C VAL A 95 -15.05 6.92 -8.98
N ILE A 96 -15.37 7.82 -9.93
CA ILE A 96 -14.39 8.29 -10.93
C ILE A 96 -13.17 8.92 -10.25
N LYS A 97 -13.37 9.73 -9.21
CA LYS A 97 -12.27 10.33 -8.43
C LYS A 97 -11.46 9.28 -7.67
N LYS A 98 -12.09 8.24 -7.12
CA LYS A 98 -11.40 7.14 -6.43
C LYS A 98 -10.51 6.37 -7.41
N VAL A 99 -11.04 6.01 -8.58
CA VAL A 99 -10.27 5.36 -9.65
C VAL A 99 -9.12 6.26 -10.11
N ALA A 100 -9.38 7.54 -10.37
CA ALA A 100 -8.34 8.49 -10.78
C ALA A 100 -7.19 8.60 -9.77
N ARG A 101 -7.51 8.67 -8.46
CA ARG A 101 -6.50 8.69 -7.38
C ARG A 101 -5.67 7.42 -7.36
N TRP A 102 -6.33 6.27 -7.52
CA TRP A 102 -5.68 4.99 -7.50
C TRP A 102 -4.73 4.83 -8.71
N LEU A 103 -5.19 5.21 -9.90
CA LEU A 103 -4.34 5.27 -11.10
C LEU A 103 -3.16 6.22 -10.93
N ALA A 104 -3.40 7.41 -10.37
CA ALA A 104 -2.34 8.38 -10.10
C ALA A 104 -1.25 7.79 -9.21
N ALA A 105 -1.66 7.14 -8.11
CA ALA A 105 -0.74 6.51 -7.18
C ALA A 105 0.07 5.37 -7.83
N LYS A 106 -0.55 4.57 -8.70
CA LYS A 106 0.13 3.47 -9.41
C LYS A 106 1.07 3.96 -10.52
N ALA A 107 0.68 5.00 -11.24
CA ALA A 107 1.49 5.59 -12.30
C ALA A 107 2.57 6.55 -11.78
N GLY A 108 2.55 6.92 -10.49
CA GLY A 108 3.46 7.93 -9.94
C GLY A 108 3.10 9.36 -10.36
N GLU A 109 1.85 9.58 -10.76
CA GLU A 109 1.37 10.87 -11.23
C GLU A 109 0.92 11.77 -10.09
N LYS A 110 1.26 13.06 -10.18
CA LYS A 110 0.88 14.07 -9.18
C LYS A 110 -0.47 14.71 -9.49
N SER A 111 -0.86 14.76 -10.76
CA SER A 111 -2.10 15.41 -11.20
C SER A 111 -3.26 14.42 -11.24
N ILE A 112 -4.09 14.43 -10.21
CA ILE A 112 -5.34 13.64 -10.19
C ILE A 112 -6.41 14.29 -11.09
N ALA A 113 -6.34 15.62 -11.27
CA ALA A 113 -7.36 16.38 -12.00
C ALA A 113 -7.43 15.98 -13.48
N ASP A 114 -6.28 15.82 -14.13
CA ASP A 114 -6.22 15.46 -15.55
C ASP A 114 -6.75 14.05 -15.79
N ILE A 115 -6.39 13.12 -14.92
CA ILE A 115 -6.89 11.74 -14.94
C ILE A 115 -8.41 11.73 -14.71
N THR A 116 -8.88 12.50 -13.73
CA THR A 116 -10.31 12.59 -13.41
C THR A 116 -11.10 13.15 -14.60
N ASN A 117 -10.62 14.23 -15.23
CA ASN A 117 -11.26 14.84 -16.39
C ASN A 117 -11.32 13.86 -17.57
N TYR A 118 -10.20 13.17 -17.84
CA TYR A 118 -10.16 12.11 -18.85
C TYR A 118 -11.21 11.02 -18.56
N LEU A 119 -11.24 10.50 -17.33
CA LEU A 119 -12.17 9.42 -16.95
C LEU A 119 -13.64 9.85 -16.96
N PHE A 120 -13.95 11.14 -16.81
CA PHE A 120 -15.31 11.63 -16.97
C PHE A 120 -15.85 11.47 -18.40
N GLU A 121 -14.99 11.55 -19.42
CA GLU A 121 -15.37 11.25 -20.80
C GLU A 121 -15.72 9.77 -20.99
N TRP A 122 -15.24 8.91 -20.09
CA TRP A 122 -15.46 7.47 -20.07
C TRP A 122 -16.42 7.03 -18.96
N GLN A 123 -17.25 7.92 -18.42
CA GLN A 123 -18.12 7.63 -17.26
C GLN A 123 -19.02 6.39 -17.40
N ASP A 124 -19.42 6.05 -18.64
CA ASP A 124 -20.29 4.90 -18.94
C ASP A 124 -19.50 3.64 -19.30
N ASN A 125 -18.17 3.76 -19.46
CA ASN A 125 -17.24 2.66 -19.65
C ASN A 125 -15.89 2.94 -18.95
N LEU A 126 -15.98 3.09 -17.62
CA LEU A 126 -14.87 3.59 -16.80
C LEU A 126 -13.66 2.66 -16.83
N GLU A 127 -13.88 1.34 -16.91
CA GLU A 127 -12.81 0.36 -17.03
C GLU A 127 -12.00 0.58 -18.31
N GLN A 128 -12.67 0.69 -19.46
CA GLN A 128 -11.99 0.90 -20.73
C GLN A 128 -11.25 2.24 -20.77
N GLY A 129 -11.84 3.29 -20.20
CA GLY A 129 -11.16 4.58 -20.04
C GLY A 129 -9.88 4.46 -19.22
N ALA A 130 -9.96 3.85 -18.05
CA ALA A 130 -8.80 3.65 -17.18
C ALA A 130 -7.71 2.81 -17.85
N GLU A 131 -8.08 1.76 -18.59
CA GLU A 131 -7.13 0.92 -19.32
C GLU A 131 -6.41 1.71 -20.42
N ASN A 132 -7.18 2.45 -21.22
CA ASN A 132 -6.65 3.28 -22.29
C ASN A 132 -5.73 4.38 -21.74
N TRP A 133 -6.09 4.98 -20.61
CA TRP A 133 -5.26 5.99 -19.96
C TRP A 133 -3.87 5.44 -19.58
N LEU A 134 -3.82 4.25 -18.96
CA LEU A 134 -2.57 3.58 -18.60
C LEU A 134 -1.74 3.19 -19.84
N VAL A 135 -2.39 2.63 -20.87
CA VAL A 135 -1.72 2.27 -22.12
C VAL A 135 -1.13 3.50 -22.80
N ASN A 136 -1.84 4.63 -22.81
CA ASN A 136 -1.34 5.90 -23.34
C ASN A 136 -0.16 6.46 -22.52
N HIS A 137 -0.05 6.08 -21.25
CA HIS A 137 1.11 6.36 -20.38
C HIS A 137 2.23 5.30 -20.49
N GLY A 138 2.19 4.45 -21.51
CA GLY A 138 3.26 3.50 -21.83
C GLY A 138 3.17 2.17 -21.08
N TRP A 139 2.08 1.90 -20.35
CA TRP A 139 1.90 0.61 -19.69
C TRP A 139 1.59 -0.50 -20.69
N ASN A 140 2.11 -1.70 -20.43
CA ASN A 140 1.71 -2.88 -21.20
C ASN A 140 0.21 -3.15 -21.00
N ARG A 141 -0.48 -3.54 -22.07
CA ARG A 141 -1.94 -3.75 -22.06
C ARG A 141 -2.39 -4.78 -21.02
N THR A 142 -1.62 -5.84 -20.79
CA THR A 142 -1.93 -6.85 -19.76
C THR A 142 -1.82 -6.26 -18.36
N THR A 143 -0.74 -5.51 -18.09
CA THR A 143 -0.56 -4.83 -16.80
C THR A 143 -1.66 -3.80 -16.57
N ALA A 144 -1.98 -2.98 -17.59
CA ALA A 144 -3.07 -2.02 -17.52
C ALA A 144 -4.42 -2.68 -17.23
N HIS A 145 -4.73 -3.78 -17.92
CA HIS A 145 -5.96 -4.54 -17.71
C HIS A 145 -6.13 -5.01 -16.27
N TRP A 146 -5.14 -5.71 -15.71
CA TRP A 146 -5.22 -6.23 -14.34
C TRP A 146 -5.17 -5.14 -13.27
N THR A 147 -4.44 -4.06 -13.56
CA THR A 147 -4.41 -2.85 -12.73
C THR A 147 -5.83 -2.26 -12.65
N VAL A 148 -6.51 -2.10 -13.77
CA VAL A 148 -7.89 -1.59 -13.78
C VAL A 148 -8.88 -2.56 -13.16
N LYS A 149 -8.78 -3.86 -13.41
CA LYS A 149 -9.62 -4.88 -12.74
C LYS A 149 -9.48 -4.82 -11.23
N THR A 150 -8.30 -4.49 -10.73
CA THR A 150 -8.10 -4.26 -9.30
C THR A 150 -8.84 -3.03 -8.80
N ALA A 151 -8.73 -1.90 -9.50
CA ALA A 151 -9.49 -0.71 -9.15
C ALA A 151 -11.01 -0.94 -9.22
N SER A 152 -11.50 -1.66 -10.24
CA SER A 152 -12.90 -2.06 -10.36
C SER A 152 -13.33 -2.91 -9.19
N PHE A 153 -12.56 -3.93 -8.84
CA PHE A 153 -12.88 -4.79 -7.70
C PHE A 153 -13.04 -3.97 -6.42
N ILE A 154 -12.18 -2.98 -6.20
CA ILE A 154 -12.17 -2.15 -5.00
C ILE A 154 -13.32 -1.13 -4.98
N PHE A 155 -13.66 -0.51 -6.12
CA PHE A 155 -14.52 0.68 -6.17
C PHE A 155 -15.85 0.52 -6.92
N LEU A 156 -16.06 -0.58 -7.65
CA LEU A 156 -17.25 -0.87 -8.47
C LEU A 156 -18.00 -2.13 -7.99
#